data_AF-A0A953WP17-F1
#
_entry.id   AF-A0A953WP17-F1
#
_cell.length_a   1.000
_cell.length_b   1.000
_cell.length_c   1.000
_cell.angle_alpha   90.00
_cell.angle_beta   90.00
_cell.angle_gamma   90.00
#
_symmetry.space_group_name_H-M   'P 1'
#
loop_
_entity.id
_entity.type
_entity.pdbx_description
1 polymer ?
#
loop_
_entity_poly.entity_id
_entity_poly.type
_entity_poly.pdbx_seq_one_letter_code
_entity_poly.pdbx_strand_id
1 'polypeptide(L)'
;METFSVGGSGITKIVTNPPGATARVEGFGECETPCTVSLDAPRNVTIAKAGYLAKRIRLEPGHSKVTVDLELAAPTADVESTQMPEL
;
A
#
# COMPACT_ATOMS: atom_id res chain seq x y z
N MET A 1 -31.83 6.34 -8.62
CA MET A 1 -31.49 5.03 -8.02
C MET A 1 -30.08 5.16 -7.49
N GLU A 2 -29.99 5.44 -6.20
CA GLU A 2 -28.73 5.60 -5.50
C GLU A 2 -28.15 4.20 -5.28
N THR A 3 -26.91 3.99 -5.74
CA THR A 3 -26.18 2.75 -5.52
C THR A 3 -25.97 2.56 -4.02
N PHE A 4 -26.69 1.63 -3.42
CA PHE A 4 -26.40 1.15 -2.09
C PHE A 4 -25.05 0.41 -2.16
N SER A 5 -23.96 1.12 -1.88
CA SER A 5 -22.69 0.49 -1.54
C SER A 5 -22.94 -0.33 -0.28
N VAL A 6 -23.11 -1.64 -0.46
CA VAL A 6 -23.26 -2.60 0.62
C VAL A 6 -22.04 -2.45 1.51
N GLY A 7 -22.23 -1.84 2.69
CA GLY A 7 -21.24 -1.83 3.76
C GLY A 7 -21.11 -3.25 4.28
N GLY A 8 -20.39 -4.09 3.53
CA GLY A 8 -20.01 -5.41 4.02
C GLY A 8 -18.98 -5.19 5.12
N SER A 9 -19.25 -5.65 6.34
CA SER A 9 -18.16 -5.88 7.28
C SER A 9 -17.49 -7.19 6.87
N GLY A 10 -16.19 -7.15 6.60
CA GLY A 10 -15.46 -8.28 6.05
C GLY A 10 -14.04 -8.35 6.59
N ILE A 11 -13.57 -9.57 6.87
CA ILE A 11 -12.19 -9.82 7.24
C ILE A 11 -11.36 -9.88 5.96
N THR A 12 -10.38 -9.00 5.84
CA THR A 12 -9.47 -8.94 4.69
C THR A 12 -8.03 -9.26 5.11
N LYS A 13 -7.43 -10.24 4.45
CA LYS A 13 -6.01 -10.56 4.61
C LYS A 13 -5.16 -9.73 3.66
N ILE A 14 -4.29 -8.89 4.19
CA ILE A 14 -3.34 -8.09 3.44
C ILE A 14 -2.03 -8.87 3.34
N VAL A 15 -1.60 -9.16 2.12
CA VAL A 15 -0.33 -9.81 1.81
C VAL A 15 0.46 -8.89 0.90
N THR A 16 1.76 -8.71 1.17
CA THR A 16 2.62 -7.91 0.29
C THR A 16 3.72 -8.77 -0.30
N ASN A 17 4.21 -8.34 -1.45
CA ASN A 17 5.37 -8.93 -2.11
C ASN A 17 6.40 -7.82 -2.38
N PRO A 18 7.56 -7.84 -1.69
CA PRO A 18 7.99 -8.81 -0.68
C PRO A 18 7.18 -8.76 0.64
N PRO A 19 7.15 -9.84 1.43
CA PRO A 19 6.52 -9.87 2.75
C PRO A 19 7.27 -8.97 3.75
N GLY A 20 6.65 -8.64 4.88
CA GLY A 20 7.23 -7.77 5.91
C GLY A 20 7.17 -6.29 5.53
N ALA A 21 6.08 -5.86 4.90
CA ALA A 21 5.79 -4.44 4.71
C ALA A 21 4.83 -3.94 5.79
N THR A 22 4.95 -2.66 6.16
CA THR A 22 4.06 -2.02 7.12
C THR A 22 2.81 -1.52 6.41
N ALA A 23 1.66 -2.12 6.68
CA ALA A 23 0.36 -1.69 6.20
C ALA A 23 -0.31 -0.81 7.26
N ARG A 24 -0.46 0.48 6.97
CA ARG A 24 -1.14 1.45 7.81
C ARG A 24 -2.57 1.65 7.32
N VAL A 25 -3.54 1.22 8.12
CA VAL A 25 -4.97 1.33 7.86
C VAL A 25 -5.54 2.54 8.57
N GLU A 26 -6.16 3.46 7.83
CA GLU A 26 -6.79 4.64 8.42
C GLU A 26 -7.88 4.24 9.44
N GLY A 27 -7.71 4.66 10.69
CA GLY A 27 -8.64 4.39 11.79
C GLY A 27 -8.56 2.98 12.41
N PHE A 28 -7.60 2.13 12.02
CA PHE A 28 -7.30 0.86 12.71
C PHE A 28 -5.86 0.81 13.25
N GLY A 29 -4.93 1.52 12.62
CA GLY A 29 -3.52 1.54 13.02
C GLY A 29 -2.62 0.93 11.95
N GLU A 30 -1.45 0.45 12.36
CA GLU A 30 -0.47 -0.17 11.49
C GLU A 30 -0.25 -1.64 11.84
N CYS A 31 -0.08 -2.49 10.83
CA CYS A 31 0.25 -3.90 10.98
C CYS A 31 1.35 -4.32 10.00
N GLU A 32 2.16 -5.29 10.41
CA GLU A 32 3.16 -5.89 9.53
C GLU A 32 2.51 -7.00 8.69
N THR A 33 2.79 -6.99 7.39
CA THR A 33 2.20 -7.93 6.43
C THR A 33 3.01 -9.23 6.34
N PRO A 34 2.37 -10.40 6.25
CA PRO A 34 0.93 -10.61 6.07
C PRO A 34 0.10 -10.43 7.36
N CYS A 35 -0.83 -9.47 7.36
CA CYS A 35 -1.75 -9.21 8.48
C CYS A 35 -3.20 -9.34 8.04
N THR A 36 -4.08 -9.62 9.01
CA THR A 36 -5.52 -9.75 8.78
C THR A 36 -6.21 -8.61 9.49
N VAL A 37 -7.05 -7.87 8.77
CA VAL A 37 -7.77 -6.71 9.30
C VAL A 37 -9.26 -6.86 9.06
N SER A 38 -10.05 -6.51 10.07
CA SER A 38 -11.51 -6.41 9.92
C SER A 38 -11.83 -5.03 9.36
N LEU A 39 -12.50 -4.96 8.22
CA LEU A 39 -12.92 -3.72 7.59
C LEU A 39 -14.44 -3.66 7.59
N ASP A 40 -15.01 -2.68 8.28
CA ASP A 40 -16.46 -2.45 8.32
C ASP A 40 -16.95 -1.55 7.18
N ALA A 41 -16.03 -0.85 6.52
CA ALA A 41 -16.27 0.10 5.44
C ALA A 41 -15.02 0.23 4.56
N PRO A 42 -15.13 0.74 3.32
CA PRO A 42 -13.98 1.00 2.47
C PRO A 42 -13.04 2.02 3.12
N ARG A 43 -11.76 1.65 3.30
CA ARG A 43 -10.75 2.49 3.95
C ARG A 43 -9.49 2.61 3.12
N ASN A 44 -8.77 3.72 3.30
CA ASN A 44 -7.45 3.83 2.68
C ASN A 44 -6.41 3.13 3.54
N VAL A 45 -5.51 2.42 2.86
CA VAL A 45 -4.40 1.72 3.46
C VAL A 45 -3.13 2.15 2.76
N THR A 46 -2.17 2.62 3.54
CA THR A 46 -0.85 3.01 3.07
C THR A 46 0.12 1.91 3.41
N ILE A 47 0.67 1.28 2.40
CA ILE A 47 1.67 0.23 2.54
C ILE A 47 3.02 0.86 2.29
N ALA A 48 3.90 0.78 3.29
CA ALA A 48 5.26 1.30 3.22
C ALA A 48 6.24 0.21 3.65
N LYS A 49 7.37 0.13 2.97
CA LYS A 49 8.46 -0.78 3.33
C LYS A 49 9.79 -0.09 3.06
N ALA A 50 10.77 -0.28 3.94
CA ALA A 50 12.10 0.28 3.74
C ALA A 50 12.70 -0.20 2.40
N GLY A 51 13.15 0.74 1.56
CA GLY A 51 13.66 0.46 0.22
C GLY A 51 12.59 0.34 -0.89
N TYR A 52 11.31 0.55 -0.57
CA TYR A 52 10.19 0.48 -1.52
C TYR A 52 9.35 1.76 -1.48
N LEU A 53 8.66 2.05 -2.58
CA LEU A 53 7.75 3.18 -2.68
C LEU A 53 6.51 2.93 -1.82
N ALA A 54 6.12 3.95 -1.04
CA ALA A 54 4.89 3.91 -0.27
C ALA A 54 3.69 3.93 -1.23
N LYS A 55 2.82 2.94 -1.11
CA LYS A 55 1.64 2.76 -1.98
C LYS A 55 0.37 2.94 -1.16
N ARG A 56 -0.47 3.90 -1.55
CA ARG A 56 -1.79 4.10 -0.94
C ARG A 56 -2.83 3.40 -1.81
N ILE A 57 -3.55 2.45 -1.23
CA ILE A 57 -4.64 1.72 -1.88
C ILE A 57 -5.94 1.91 -1.08
N ARG A 58 -7.07 1.85 -1.77
CA ARG A 58 -8.38 1.78 -1.11
C ARG A 58 -8.76 0.31 -0.95
N LEU A 59 -8.90 -0.12 0.28
CA LEU A 59 -9.32 -1.47 0.62
C LEU A 59 -10.83 -1.47 0.83
N GLU A 60 -11.53 -2.22 -0.02
CA GLU A 60 -12.97 -2.42 0.06
C GLU A 60 -13.26 -3.72 0.82
N PRO A 61 -14.16 -3.68 1.81
CA PRO A 61 -14.52 -4.87 2.53
C PRO A 61 -15.39 -5.78 1.65
N GLY A 62 -15.20 -7.10 1.80
CA GLY A 62 -15.83 -8.11 0.94
C GLY A 62 -14.82 -9.00 0.20
N HIS A 63 -13.56 -8.57 0.11
CA HIS A 63 -12.46 -9.41 -0.37
C HIS A 63 -11.72 -10.08 0.79
N SER A 64 -11.68 -11.41 0.79
CA SER A 64 -10.99 -12.18 1.85
C SER A 64 -9.46 -12.03 1.81
N LYS A 65 -8.88 -11.64 0.66
CA LYS A 65 -7.44 -11.49 0.47
C LYS A 65 -7.10 -10.40 -0.55
N VAL A 66 -6.14 -9.54 -0.22
CA VAL A 66 -5.51 -8.57 -1.12
C VAL A 66 -4.01 -8.84 -1.16
N THR A 67 -3.46 -8.92 -2.38
CA THR A 67 -2.01 -9.01 -2.60
C THR A 67 -1.52 -7.70 -3.18
N VAL A 68 -0.46 -7.13 -2.61
CA VAL A 68 0.12 -5.87 -3.07
C VAL A 68 1.60 -6.06 -3.38
N ASP A 69 1.93 -5.96 -4.65
CA ASP A 69 3.31 -5.88 -5.10
C ASP A 69 3.85 -4.46 -4.89
N LEU A 70 4.95 -4.40 -4.16
CA LEU A 70 5.66 -3.16 -3.88
C LEU A 70 6.71 -2.92 -4.96
N GLU A 71 6.76 -1.68 -5.42
CA GLU A 71 7.79 -1.22 -6.33
C GLU A 71 8.99 -0.74 -5.53
N LEU A 72 10.19 -1.15 -5.93
CA LEU A 72 11.42 -0.66 -5.33
C LEU A 72 11.47 0.86 -5.54
N ALA A 73 11.79 1.58 -4.46
CA ALA A 73 12.16 2.98 -4.56
C ALA A 73 13.60 3.01 -5.09
N ALA A 74 13.79 2.55 -6.32
CA ALA A 74 15.07 2.67 -6.99
C ALA A 74 15.37 4.18 -7.03
N PRO A 75 16.47 4.64 -6.42
CA PRO A 75 16.92 5.99 -6.63
C PRO A 75 17.33 6.05 -8.10
N THR A 76 16.52 6.65 -8.95
CA THR A 76 17.02 7.04 -10.27
C THR A 76 18.06 8.12 -10.01
N ALA A 77 19.29 7.68 -10.14
CA ALA A 77 20.47 8.49 -10.29
C ALA A 77 20.26 9.42 -11.48
N ASP A 78 19.92 10.68 -11.19
CA ASP A 78 20.33 11.79 -12.03
C ASP A 78 21.32 12.60 -11.20
N VAL A 79 22.54 12.04 -11.07
CA VAL A 79 23.70 12.91 -10.97
C VAL A 79 23.79 13.58 -12.33
N GLU A 80 23.16 14.73 -12.45
CA GLU A 80 23.39 15.66 -13.55
C GLU A 80 24.90 15.94 -13.51
N SER A 81 25.63 15.17 -14.31
CA SER A 81 27.06 15.35 -14.51
C SER A 81 27.14 16.59 -15.38
N THR A 82 27.03 17.76 -14.75
CA THR A 82 27.17 19.05 -15.42
C THR A 82 28.48 18.98 -16.17
N GLN A 83 28.39 18.88 -17.49
CA GLN A 83 29.51 18.86 -18.40
C GLN A 83 30.42 20.03 -18.02
N MET A 84 31.63 19.70 -17.62
CA MET A 84 32.73 20.65 -17.55
C MET A 84 32.79 21.33 -18.94
N PRO A 85 32.65 22.67 -19.04
CA PRO A 85 33.02 23.34 -20.27
C PRO A 85 34.52 23.12 -20.47
N GLU A 86 34.89 22.38 -21.50
CA GLU A 86 36.26 22.40 -22.01
C GLU A 86 36.46 23.76 -22.69
N LEU A 87 37.25 24.60 -22.01
CA LEU A 87 38.04 25.76 -22.47
C LEU A 87 37.34 26.83 -23.34
#